data_AF-A0A6N9QF39-F1
#
_entry.id   AF-A0A6N9QF39-F1
#
_cell.length_a   1.000
_cell.length_b   1.000
_cell.length_c   1.000
_cell.angle_alpha   90.00
_cell.angle_beta   90.00
_cell.angle_gamma   90.00
#
_symmetry.space_group_name_H-M   'P 1'
#
loop_
_entity.id
_entity.type
_entity.pdbx_description
1 polymer ?
#
loop_
_entity_poly.entity_id
_entity_poly.type
_entity_poly.pdbx_seq_one_letter_code
_entity_poly.pdbx_strand_id
1 'polypeptide(L)' 'MIIKAEQIKKGTQLAEADGFLWEVAEIVKETPKTITVRLCGDFSSFAAHWTAKKDGSPGGVLKTFRKSTKLRGIL' A
#
# COMPACT_ATOMS: atom_id res chain seq x y z
N MET A 1 10.23 2.70 -10.75
CA MET A 1 9.36 2.79 -11.94
C MET A 1 8.16 3.68 -11.64
N ILE A 2 7.60 4.41 -12.61
CA ILE A 2 6.31 5.10 -12.41
C ILE A 2 5.21 4.18 -12.92
N ILE A 3 4.29 3.80 -12.04
CA ILE A 3 3.10 2.99 -12.38
C ILE A 3 1.84 3.82 -12.16
N LYS A 4 0.75 3.46 -12.83
CA LYS A 4 -0.58 3.94 -12.45
C LYS A 4 -1.14 3.11 -11.30
N ALA A 5 -1.99 3.71 -10.47
CA ALA A 5 -2.63 3.00 -9.37
C ALA A 5 -3.49 1.81 -9.84
N GLU A 6 -4.03 1.85 -11.06
CA GLU A 6 -4.76 0.70 -11.66
C GLU A 6 -3.89 -0.55 -11.88
N GLN A 7 -2.56 -0.41 -11.84
CA GLN A 7 -1.63 -1.51 -12.03
C GLN A 7 -1.16 -2.13 -10.70
N ILE A 8 -1.64 -1.58 -9.56
CA ILE A 8 -1.31 -2.11 -8.24
C ILE A 8 -1.93 -3.49 -8.07
N LYS A 9 -1.17 -4.40 -7.48
CA LYS A 9 -1.61 -5.72 -7.03
C LYS A 9 -1.03 -6.02 -5.64
N LYS A 10 -1.51 -7.09 -5.00
CA LYS A 10 -0.85 -7.61 -3.78
C LYS A 10 0.63 -7.86 -4.04
N GLY A 11 1.49 -7.45 -3.11
CA GLY A 11 2.95 -7.52 -3.23
C GLY A 11 3.58 -6.38 -4.03
N THR A 12 2.80 -5.46 -4.62
CA THR A 12 3.37 -4.24 -5.21
C THR A 12 4.04 -3.42 -4.12
N GLN A 13 5.29 -3.02 -4.36
CA GLN A 13 6.02 -2.11 -3.49
C GLN A 13 5.89 -0.67 -4.01
N LEU A 14 5.56 0.26 -3.11
CA LEU A 14 5.35 1.67 -3.38
C LEU A 14 6.30 2.52 -2.53
N ALA A 15 7.12 3.35 -3.17
CA ALA A 15 7.93 4.33 -2.47
C ALA A 15 7.12 5.64 -2.29
N GLU A 16 7.01 6.11 -1.05
CA GLU A 16 6.44 7.42 -0.76
C GLU A 16 7.51 8.53 -0.77
N ALA A 17 7.07 9.79 -0.70
CA ALA A 17 7.94 10.95 -0.86
C ALA A 17 8.94 11.12 0.29
N ASP A 18 8.62 10.55 1.45
CA ASP A 18 9.47 10.44 2.64
C ASP A 18 10.56 9.36 2.51
N GLY A 19 10.62 8.66 1.37
CA GLY A 19 11.55 7.56 1.14
C GLY A 19 11.10 6.24 1.78
N PHE A 20 9.91 6.20 2.40
CA PHE A 20 9.40 4.99 3.02
C PHE A 20 8.86 4.01 1.97
N LEU A 21 9.19 2.73 2.14
CA LEU A 21 8.79 1.66 1.23
C LEU A 21 7.57 0.90 1.78
N TRP A 22 6.46 0.98 1.06
CA TRP A 22 5.23 0.31 1.45
C TRP A 22 4.98 -0.91 0.59
N GLU A 23 4.51 -2.00 1.18
CA GLU A 23 4.01 -3.15 0.46
C GLU A 23 2.48 -3.18 0.47
N VAL A 24 1.88 -3.45 -0.68
CA VAL A 24 0.43 -3.66 -0.79
C VAL A 24 0.09 -5.06 -0.29
N ALA A 25 -0.43 -5.14 0.94
CA ALA A 25 -0.83 -6.41 1.55
C ALA A 25 -2.16 -6.95 0.99
N GLU A 26 -3.10 -6.06 0.68
CA GLU A 26 -4.40 -6.41 0.11
C GLU A 26 -5.02 -5.25 -0.70
N ILE A 27 -5.85 -5.61 -1.68
CA ILE A 27 -6.81 -4.70 -2.30
C ILE A 27 -8.13 -4.83 -1.53
N VAL A 28 -8.49 -3.79 -0.79
CA VAL A 28 -9.67 -3.78 0.09
C VAL A 28 -10.95 -3.47 -0.67
N LYS A 29 -10.85 -2.57 -1.64
CA LYS A 29 -11.99 -2.16 -2.46
C LYS A 29 -11.50 -1.62 -3.80
N GLU A 30 -12.18 -2.00 -4.86
CA GLU A 30 -11.92 -1.46 -6.20
C GLU A 30 -13.21 -0.97 -6.84
N THR A 31 -13.14 0.20 -7.47
CA THR A 31 -14.23 0.77 -8.27
C THR A 31 -13.71 1.11 -9.67
N PRO A 32 -14.56 1.52 -10.62
CA PRO A 32 -14.09 1.98 -11.91
C PRO A 32 -13.12 3.19 -11.85
N LYS A 33 -13.14 3.97 -10.76
CA LYS A 33 -12.32 5.20 -10.64
C LYS A 33 -11.22 5.13 -9.60
N THR A 34 -11.35 4.24 -8.60
CA THR A 34 -10.46 4.21 -7.43
C THR A 34 -10.06 2.80 -7.04
N ILE A 35 -8.92 2.69 -6.38
CA ILE A 35 -8.46 1.48 -5.71
C ILE A 35 -8.10 1.84 -4.26
N THR A 36 -8.62 1.08 -3.31
CA THR A 36 -8.29 1.17 -1.89
C THR A 36 -7.47 -0.04 -1.52
N VAL A 37 -6.29 0.20 -0.98
CA VAL A 37 -5.32 -0.84 -0.61
C VAL A 37 -4.95 -0.71 0.86
N ARG A 38 -4.54 -1.83 1.46
CA ARG A 38 -3.83 -1.83 2.74
C ARG A 38 -2.34 -1.85 2.44
N LEU A 39 -1.64 -0.85 2.97
CA LEU A 39 -0.21 -0.72 2.89
C LEU A 39 0.42 -1.14 4.21
N CYS A 40 1.45 -1.97 4.13
CA CYS A 40 2.24 -2.42 5.26
C CYS A 40 3.69 -1.99 5.11
N GLY A 41 4.34 -1.77 6.23
CA GLY A 41 5.76 -1.45 6.34
C GLY A 41 6.31 -2.08 7.59
N ASP A 42 6.68 -3.35 7.52
CA ASP A 42 7.08 -4.14 8.70
C ASP A 42 8.40 -3.66 9.34
N PHE A 43 9.16 -2.84 8.60
CA PHE A 43 10.36 -2.16 9.11
C PHE A 43 10.05 -0.79 9.75
N SER A 44 8.79 -0.37 9.78
CA SER A 44 8.35 0.84 10.48
C SER A 44 8.59 0.71 11.98
N SER A 45 8.96 1.80 12.67
CA SER A 45 8.92 1.84 14.14
C SER A 45 7.49 1.90 14.69
N PHE A 46 6.49 2.17 13.85
CA PHE A 46 5.07 2.19 14.22
C PHE A 46 4.44 0.83 13.95
N ALA A 47 4.13 0.09 15.02
CA ALA A 47 3.50 -1.24 14.92
C ALA A 47 2.14 -1.23 14.19
N ALA A 48 1.46 -0.08 14.12
CA ALA A 48 0.25 0.08 13.34
C ALA A 48 0.47 -0.08 11.82
N HIS A 49 1.70 0.13 11.34
CA HIS A 49 2.06 -0.03 9.92
C HIS A 49 2.38 -1.48 9.57
N TRP A 50 2.53 -2.37 10.55
CA TRP A 50 2.94 -3.75 10.30
C TRP A 50 1.79 -4.57 9.76
N THR A 51 2.10 -5.65 9.04
CA THR A 51 1.13 -6.60 8.47
C THR A 51 0.27 -7.23 9.57
N ALA A 52 0.90 -7.65 10.66
CA ALA A 52 0.23 -8.14 11.86
C ALA A 52 0.62 -7.30 13.07
N LYS A 53 -0.36 -6.91 13.87
CA LYS A 53 -0.11 -6.31 15.18
C LYS A 53 0.29 -7.40 16.19
N LYS A 54 0.76 -6.99 17.36
CA LYS A 54 1.16 -7.91 18.46
C LYS A 54 0.04 -8.86 18.90
N ASP A 55 -1.22 -8.46 18.72
CA ASP A 55 -2.41 -9.25 19.05
C ASP A 55 -2.88 -10.17 17.91
N GLY A 56 -2.15 -10.24 16.80
CA GLY A 56 -2.50 -11.03 15.62
C GLY A 56 -3.57 -10.41 14.73
N SER A 57 -4.10 -9.22 15.07
CA SER A 57 -5.03 -8.51 14.20
C SER A 57 -4.31 -7.90 12.99
N PRO A 58 -4.97 -7.77 11.82
CA PRO A 58 -4.40 -7.09 10.67
C PRO A 58 -4.05 -5.63 10.98
N GLY A 59 -2.78 -5.26 10.75
CA GLY A 59 -2.32 -3.88 10.86
C GLY A 59 -2.40 -3.14 9.51
N GLY A 60 -1.38 -2.35 9.18
CA GLY A 60 -1.30 -1.57 7.95
C GLY A 60 -2.23 -0.37 7.89
N VAL A 61 -1.97 0.50 6.91
CA VAL A 61 -2.73 1.73 6.67
C VAL A 61 -3.58 1.60 5.41
N LEU A 62 -4.83 2.06 5.48
CA LEU A 62 -5.71 2.09 4.32
C LEU A 62 -5.46 3.34 3.50
N LYS A 63 -5.20 3.17 2.20
CA LYS A 63 -5.00 4.29 1.27
C LYS A 63 -5.82 4.10 0.02
N THR A 64 -6.49 5.17 -0.39
CA THR A 64 -7.29 5.20 -1.61
C THR A 64 -6.62 6.05 -2.66
N PHE A 65 -6.44 5.48 -3.86
CA PHE A 65 -5.88 6.15 -5.01
C PHE A 65 -6.92 6.27 -6.12
N ARG A 66 -6.87 7.34 -6.91
CA ARG A 66 -7.53 7.34 -8.23
C ARG A 66 -6.73 6.45 -9.15
N LYS A 67 -7.41 5.66 -10.00
CA LYS A 67 -6.76 4.73 -10.95
C LYS A 67 -5.75 5.42 -11.88
N SER A 68 -5.99 6.69 -12.21
CA SER A 68 -5.10 7.52 -13.03
C SER A 68 -3.88 8.09 -12.29
N THR A 69 -3.82 7.99 -10.96
CA THR A 69 -2.70 8.51 -10.16
C THR A 69 -1.42 7.78 -10.52
N LYS A 70 -0.34 8.55 -10.76
CA LYS A 70 1.01 8.03 -10.96
C LYS A 70 1.69 7.83 -9.61
N LEU A 71 2.24 6.64 -9.38
CA LEU A 71 2.90 6.22 -8.14
C LEU A 71 4.31 5.72 -8.45
N ARG A 72 5.22 5.83 -7.47
CA ARG A 72 6.55 5.27 -7.57
C ARG A 72 6.51 3.81 -7.14
N GLY A 73 6.43 2.90 -8.10
CA GLY A 73 6.54 1.47 -7.87
C GLY A 73 7.99 0.99 -7.87
N ILE A 74 8.31 0.04 -7.00
CA ILE A 74 9.54 -0.76 -7.04
C ILE A 74 9.16 -2.17 -7.53
N LEU A 75 9.92 -2.69 -8.50
CA LEU A 75 9.71 -4.02 -9.10
C LEU A 75 10.36 -5.10 -8.24
#